data_AF-A0A814HDZ5-F1
#
_entry.id   AF-A0A814HDZ5-F1
#
_cell.length_a   1.000
_cell.length_b   1.000
_cell.length_c   1.000
_cell.angle_alpha   90.00
_cell.angle_beta   90.00
_cell.angle_gamma   90.00
#
_symmetry.space_group_name_H-M   'P 1'
#
loop_
_entity.id
_entity.type
_entity.pdbx_description
1 polymer ?
#
loop_
_entity_poly.entity_id
_entity_poly.type
_entity_poly.pdbx_seq_one_letter_code
_entity_poly.pdbx_strand_id
1 'polypeptide(L)'
;MLFPSNKKSTGGSYKTDPFVNLINILLLPKFHGSGLGVLIAFVQTWKWFLRSGREITDLSAISKFVFYIFGSVGSAVLLVTAGVSIYLLFYKSEYEKNFSGEDFVSFESLLKIFLVVSFTFKTLDIIHLIFRQARIDIFFMDWEKSKTGISNNVAVWRTYFVANEFNEIQTSRRINVTFQMFFVLFFLKVIQLENISCAQSGYILFQSAVNCTEYNQSFRTGIGFSTLLGTAIVQYLAYVLFYQRLIADRIVNFIDLCSVSNISVFILDENQHGYYIHGRSPHGTTNVNIKEIMMNLYREENQMIGTRGLQANSNEQVFIMKMNRNFRKQYDMLFRNYNSYVGPRKSRGDIERYTDMLLQSYQNLNGFLCAFIDHSIASHKYFIRNRYFVERLFDYEFQTQAHIQSDNTVDNFLYIDNERSFTKIFFYGEERLLFFWNAATFLLVDAIAQNYVLAAAITYTLNAIFVSIRDSFGRRNLSRKTLIPRNFLI
;
A
#
# COMPACT_ATOMS: atom_id res chain seq x y z
N MET A 1 -78.82 -1.93 30.08
CA MET A 1 -79.07 -1.10 28.88
C MET A 1 -78.71 0.33 29.26
N LEU A 2 -77.51 0.81 28.90
CA LEU A 2 -77.13 1.53 27.66
C LEU A 2 -77.71 2.97 27.69
N PHE A 3 -76.99 4.09 27.66
CA PHE A 3 -75.60 4.50 27.41
C PHE A 3 -75.33 5.80 28.21
N PRO A 4 -74.06 6.27 28.37
CA PRO A 4 -73.78 7.52 27.65
C PRO A 4 -72.37 7.64 27.05
N SER A 5 -72.32 8.52 26.04
CA SER A 5 -71.23 9.43 25.70
C SER A 5 -70.01 8.91 24.94
N ASN A 6 -70.08 9.17 23.63
CA ASN A 6 -68.97 9.34 22.70
C ASN A 6 -67.75 10.05 23.34
N LYS A 7 -66.67 9.30 23.58
CA LYS A 7 -65.32 9.88 23.63
C LYS A 7 -64.66 9.71 22.26
N LYS A 8 -64.43 10.88 21.66
CA LYS A 8 -63.65 11.12 20.45
C LYS A 8 -62.37 10.27 20.41
N SER A 9 -62.17 9.59 19.28
CA SER A 9 -60.87 9.14 18.84
C SER A 9 -59.95 10.35 18.73
N THR A 10 -59.00 10.46 19.64
CA THR A 10 -57.83 11.30 19.43
C THR A 10 -56.77 10.40 18.83
N GLY A 11 -56.37 10.74 17.61
CA GLY A 11 -55.32 10.03 16.89
C GLY A 11 -54.05 10.00 17.73
N GLY A 12 -53.65 8.79 18.12
CA GLY A 12 -52.27 8.52 18.46
C GLY A 12 -51.45 8.69 17.19
N SER A 13 -50.92 9.90 17.00
CA SER A 13 -49.80 10.11 16.09
C SER A 13 -48.70 9.17 16.57
N TYR A 14 -48.42 8.13 15.79
CA TYR A 14 -47.20 7.34 15.94
C TYR A 14 -46.04 8.32 15.76
N LYS A 15 -45.56 8.90 16.85
CA LYS A 15 -44.23 9.51 16.89
C LYS A 15 -43.29 8.36 16.58
N THR A 16 -42.86 8.27 15.32
CA THR A 16 -41.73 7.44 14.93
C THR A 16 -40.59 7.82 15.85
N ASP A 17 -40.12 6.84 16.64
CA ASP A 17 -39.11 7.07 17.66
C ASP A 17 -37.92 7.80 17.01
N PRO A 18 -37.42 8.91 17.58
CA PRO A 18 -36.25 9.60 17.04
C PRO A 18 -35.06 8.65 16.90
N PHE A 19 -35.01 7.59 17.69
CA PHE A 19 -34.02 6.52 17.62
C PHE A 19 -34.20 5.60 16.40
N VAL A 20 -35.44 5.22 16.06
CA VAL A 20 -35.78 4.45 14.86
C VAL A 20 -35.60 5.31 13.61
N ASN A 21 -35.94 6.59 13.66
CA ASN A 21 -35.59 7.55 12.60
C ASN A 21 -34.08 7.74 12.48
N LEU A 22 -33.32 7.79 13.58
CA LEU A 22 -31.87 7.94 13.53
C LEU A 22 -31.18 6.68 13.01
N ILE A 23 -31.64 5.48 13.39
CA ILE A 23 -31.17 4.21 12.82
C ILE A 23 -31.59 4.10 11.36
N ASN A 24 -32.81 4.50 10.99
CA ASN A 24 -33.21 4.58 9.58
C ASN A 24 -32.42 5.66 8.83
N ILE A 25 -32.00 6.76 9.45
CA ILE A 25 -31.13 7.81 8.89
C ILE A 25 -29.66 7.33 8.79
N LEU A 26 -29.19 6.53 9.76
CA LEU A 26 -27.87 5.88 9.82
C LEU A 26 -27.81 4.60 8.97
N LEU A 27 -28.95 4.02 8.58
CA LEU A 27 -29.16 2.94 7.59
C LEU A 27 -29.66 3.46 6.22
N LEU A 28 -29.98 4.75 6.13
CA LEU A 28 -30.10 5.56 4.91
C LEU A 28 -28.77 6.00 4.26
N PRO A 29 -27.54 5.58 4.64
CA PRO A 29 -26.37 5.75 3.79
C PRO A 29 -26.38 4.71 2.67
N LYS A 30 -27.55 4.45 2.06
CA LYS A 30 -27.63 3.85 0.73
C LYS A 30 -26.92 4.71 -0.33
N PHE A 31 -26.60 5.99 -0.05
CA PHE A 31 -26.07 6.90 -1.08
C PHE A 31 -24.82 7.74 -0.74
N HIS A 32 -24.54 8.14 0.50
CA HIS A 32 -23.44 9.12 0.73
C HIS A 32 -22.06 8.49 0.93
N GLY A 33 -21.90 7.47 1.78
CA GLY A 33 -20.60 6.80 1.99
C GLY A 33 -20.14 6.00 0.77
N SER A 34 -21.06 5.26 0.16
CA SER A 34 -20.83 4.53 -1.10
C SER A 34 -20.63 5.50 -2.27
N GLY A 35 -21.37 6.61 -2.33
CA GLY A 35 -21.17 7.65 -3.34
C GLY A 35 -19.78 8.29 -3.26
N LEU A 36 -19.32 8.62 -2.04
CA LEU A 36 -17.96 9.11 -1.82
C LEU A 36 -16.90 8.04 -2.16
N GLY A 37 -17.18 6.77 -1.87
CA GLY A 37 -16.37 5.64 -2.33
C GLY A 37 -16.23 5.58 -3.85
N VAL A 38 -17.34 5.70 -4.58
CA VAL A 38 -17.35 5.74 -6.05
C VAL A 38 -16.59 6.95 -6.59
N LEU A 39 -16.72 8.12 -5.98
CA LEU A 39 -15.93 9.30 -6.35
C LEU A 39 -14.43 9.09 -6.13
N ILE A 40 -14.03 8.47 -5.01
CA ILE A 40 -12.63 8.09 -4.75
C ILE A 40 -12.15 7.11 -5.83
N ALA A 41 -12.95 6.09 -6.17
CA ALA A 41 -12.61 5.12 -7.20
C ALA A 41 -12.45 5.78 -8.57
N PHE A 42 -13.30 6.77 -8.89
CA PHE A 42 -13.19 7.54 -10.12
C PHE A 42 -11.88 8.32 -10.16
N VAL A 43 -11.54 9.04 -9.08
CA VAL A 43 -10.27 9.78 -8.97
C VAL A 43 -9.06 8.84 -9.09
N GLN A 44 -9.09 7.68 -8.45
CA GLN A 44 -8.02 6.67 -8.57
C GLN A 44 -7.88 6.12 -9.99
N THR A 45 -8.99 5.86 -10.66
CA THR A 45 -9.00 5.41 -12.05
C THR A 45 -8.46 6.48 -12.98
N TRP A 46 -8.86 7.73 -12.76
CA TRP A 46 -8.41 8.88 -13.54
C TRP A 46 -6.89 9.07 -13.42
N LYS A 47 -6.35 8.99 -12.20
CA LYS A 47 -4.90 9.00 -11.98
C LYS A 47 -4.20 7.89 -12.73
N TRP A 48 -4.70 6.65 -12.60
CA TRP A 48 -4.13 5.50 -13.28
C TRP A 48 -4.16 5.67 -14.82
N PHE A 49 -5.28 6.16 -15.35
CA PHE A 49 -5.46 6.39 -16.78
C PHE A 49 -4.41 7.36 -17.34
N LEU A 50 -4.20 8.47 -16.64
CA LEU A 50 -3.22 9.49 -17.00
C LEU A 50 -1.78 9.01 -16.84
N ARG A 51 -1.46 8.31 -15.74
CA ARG A 51 -0.14 7.68 -15.50
C ARG A 51 0.17 6.54 -16.48
N SER A 52 -0.86 5.92 -17.05
CA SER A 52 -0.72 4.93 -18.13
C SER A 52 -0.48 5.58 -19.49
N GLY A 53 -0.73 6.88 -19.63
CA GLY A 53 -0.58 7.60 -20.89
C GLY A 53 -1.56 7.19 -21.98
N ARG A 54 -2.72 6.63 -21.61
CA ARG A 54 -3.75 6.21 -22.57
C ARG A 54 -4.56 7.41 -23.05
N GLU A 55 -4.94 7.39 -24.32
CA GLU A 55 -5.81 8.41 -24.93
C GLU A 55 -7.29 7.99 -24.94
N ILE A 56 -7.55 6.68 -24.98
CA ILE A 56 -8.89 6.11 -25.12
C ILE A 56 -9.20 5.22 -23.92
N THR A 57 -10.44 5.32 -23.44
CA THR A 57 -10.98 4.48 -22.37
C THR A 57 -11.22 3.05 -22.86
N ASP A 58 -10.22 2.19 -22.65
CA ASP A 58 -10.31 0.77 -23.02
C ASP A 58 -10.97 -0.08 -21.92
N LEU A 59 -11.24 -1.35 -22.23
CA LEU A 59 -11.71 -2.36 -21.27
C LEU A 59 -10.80 -2.44 -20.01
N SER A 60 -9.51 -2.17 -20.15
CA SER A 60 -8.57 -2.10 -19.02
C SER A 60 -8.90 -0.97 -18.04
N ALA A 61 -9.39 0.18 -18.52
CA ALA A 61 -9.78 1.30 -17.67
C ALA A 61 -11.06 0.97 -16.89
N ILE A 62 -12.03 0.33 -17.55
CA ILE A 62 -13.26 -0.15 -16.92
C ILE A 62 -12.93 -1.19 -15.84
N SER A 63 -12.06 -2.15 -16.16
CA SER A 63 -11.61 -3.16 -15.19
C SER A 63 -10.93 -2.52 -13.98
N LYS A 64 -10.05 -1.54 -14.18
CA LYS A 64 -9.40 -0.80 -13.08
C LYS A 64 -10.41 -0.07 -12.20
N PHE A 65 -11.39 0.60 -12.81
CA PHE A 65 -12.46 1.27 -12.08
C PHE A 65 -13.26 0.30 -11.20
N VAL A 66 -13.63 -0.86 -11.72
CA VAL A 66 -14.34 -1.90 -10.96
C VAL A 66 -13.53 -2.36 -9.73
N PHE A 67 -12.22 -2.60 -9.88
CA PHE A 67 -11.38 -2.98 -8.73
C PHE A 67 -11.25 -1.85 -7.69
N TYR A 68 -11.10 -0.59 -8.13
CA TYR A 68 -11.07 0.55 -7.21
C TYR A 68 -12.42 0.78 -6.51
N ILE A 69 -13.55 0.45 -7.15
CA ILE A 69 -14.86 0.42 -6.50
C ILE A 69 -14.87 -0.61 -5.39
N PHE A 70 -14.41 -1.84 -5.62
CA PHE A 70 -14.36 -2.86 -4.57
C PHE A 70 -13.55 -2.37 -3.37
N GLY A 71 -12.36 -1.80 -3.58
CA GLY A 71 -11.54 -1.29 -2.49
C GLY A 71 -12.20 -0.16 -1.70
N SER A 72 -12.72 0.85 -2.39
CA SER A 72 -13.34 2.04 -1.78
C SER A 72 -14.67 1.73 -1.09
N VAL A 73 -15.59 1.06 -1.79
CA VAL A 73 -16.91 0.68 -1.26
C VAL A 73 -16.76 -0.35 -0.14
N GLY A 74 -15.88 -1.33 -0.28
CA GLY A 74 -15.63 -2.32 0.77
C GLY A 74 -15.15 -1.68 2.08
N SER A 75 -14.28 -0.66 1.97
CA SER A 75 -13.81 0.11 3.12
C SER A 75 -14.91 1.00 3.72
N ALA A 76 -15.73 1.63 2.88
CA ALA A 76 -16.86 2.45 3.31
C ALA A 76 -17.91 1.63 4.06
N VAL A 77 -18.30 0.46 3.52
CA VAL A 77 -19.24 -0.47 4.16
C VAL A 77 -18.72 -0.93 5.51
N LEU A 78 -17.43 -1.25 5.62
CA LEU A 78 -16.82 -1.61 6.90
C LEU A 78 -16.92 -0.50 7.94
N LEU A 79 -16.54 0.72 7.55
CA LEU A 79 -16.54 1.88 8.43
C LEU A 79 -17.95 2.25 8.89
N VAL A 80 -18.94 2.17 8.01
CA VAL A 80 -20.35 2.39 8.37
C VAL A 80 -20.82 1.29 9.34
N THR A 81 -20.57 0.01 9.02
CA THR A 81 -20.96 -1.13 9.86
C THR A 81 -20.34 -1.05 11.25
N ALA A 82 -19.04 -0.78 11.32
CA ALA A 82 -18.31 -0.61 12.58
C ALA A 82 -18.76 0.65 13.33
N GLY A 83 -18.97 1.76 12.62
CA GLY A 83 -19.44 3.02 13.19
C GLY A 83 -20.82 2.91 13.83
N VAL A 84 -21.77 2.26 13.14
CA VAL A 84 -23.10 1.95 13.71
C VAL A 84 -22.96 1.04 14.93
N SER A 85 -22.13 0.00 14.84
CA SER A 85 -21.88 -0.92 15.97
C SER A 85 -21.30 -0.21 17.20
N ILE A 86 -20.37 0.74 16.99
CA ILE A 86 -19.79 1.59 18.05
C ILE A 86 -20.83 2.56 18.61
N TYR A 87 -21.62 3.19 17.74
CA TYR A 87 -22.71 4.06 18.18
C TYR A 87 -23.68 3.32 19.09
N LEU A 88 -24.09 2.11 18.69
CA LEU A 88 -24.98 1.25 19.49
C LEU A 88 -24.38 0.86 20.85
N LEU A 89 -23.05 0.70 20.95
CA LEU A 89 -22.39 0.46 22.24
C LEU A 89 -22.56 1.63 23.22
N PHE A 90 -22.52 2.88 22.74
CA PHE A 90 -22.72 4.06 23.60
C PHE A 90 -24.18 4.20 24.06
N TYR A 91 -25.14 3.82 23.22
CA TYR A 91 -26.58 3.91 23.52
C TYR A 91 -27.22 2.57 23.91
N LYS A 92 -26.41 1.62 24.39
CA LYS A 92 -26.81 0.26 24.73
C LYS A 92 -28.07 0.18 25.60
N SER A 93 -28.15 0.99 26.67
CA SER A 93 -29.29 0.97 27.58
C SER A 93 -30.61 1.48 26.96
N GLU A 94 -30.54 2.30 25.92
CA GLU A 94 -31.73 2.78 25.19
C GLU A 94 -32.12 1.77 24.11
N TYR A 95 -31.12 1.21 23.42
CA TYR A 95 -31.32 0.20 22.39
C TYR A 95 -32.03 -1.05 22.92
N GLU A 96 -31.61 -1.59 24.08
CA GLU A 96 -32.23 -2.76 24.71
C GLU A 96 -33.68 -2.52 25.15
N LYS A 97 -34.08 -1.25 25.41
CA LYS A 97 -35.44 -0.91 25.86
C LYS A 97 -36.42 -0.68 24.72
N ASN A 98 -35.93 -0.17 23.58
CA ASN A 98 -36.78 0.36 22.51
C ASN A 98 -36.95 -0.59 21.32
N PHE A 99 -36.09 -1.61 21.15
CA PHE A 99 -36.19 -2.53 20.02
C PHE A 99 -36.96 -3.80 20.36
N SER A 100 -37.90 -4.16 19.47
CA SER A 100 -38.60 -5.44 19.51
C SER A 100 -37.66 -6.58 19.07
N GLY A 101 -37.93 -7.81 19.54
CA GLY A 101 -37.07 -8.97 19.25
C GLY A 101 -36.95 -9.33 17.77
N GLU A 102 -37.97 -9.08 16.95
CA GLU A 102 -37.94 -9.37 15.51
C GLU A 102 -37.10 -8.35 14.72
N ASP A 103 -37.23 -7.06 15.04
CA ASP A 103 -36.42 -5.99 14.43
C ASP A 103 -34.93 -6.16 14.72
N PHE A 104 -34.63 -6.68 15.91
CA PHE A 104 -33.27 -6.98 16.36
C PHE A 104 -32.60 -8.06 15.49
N VAL A 105 -33.27 -9.20 15.28
CA VAL A 105 -32.73 -10.32 14.47
C VAL A 105 -32.51 -9.92 13.01
N SER A 106 -33.43 -9.15 12.45
CA SER A 106 -33.32 -8.61 11.08
C SER A 106 -32.10 -7.69 10.93
N PHE A 107 -31.88 -6.81 11.91
CA PHE A 107 -30.75 -5.90 11.93
C PHE A 107 -29.40 -6.62 12.07
N GLU A 108 -29.28 -7.59 12.98
CA GLU A 108 -28.05 -8.38 13.11
C GLU A 108 -27.71 -9.16 11.83
N SER A 109 -28.73 -9.69 11.16
CA SER A 109 -28.58 -10.39 9.88
C SER A 109 -28.06 -9.43 8.80
N LEU A 110 -28.56 -8.19 8.76
CA LEU A 110 -28.08 -7.16 7.84
C LEU A 110 -26.61 -6.79 8.09
N LEU A 111 -26.20 -6.62 9.35
CA LEU A 111 -24.80 -6.35 9.71
C LEU A 111 -23.87 -7.48 9.24
N LYS A 112 -24.26 -8.75 9.42
CA LYS A 112 -23.50 -9.91 8.93
C LYS A 112 -23.34 -9.86 7.41
N ILE A 113 -24.40 -9.53 6.66
CA ILE A 113 -24.34 -9.37 5.20
C ILE A 113 -23.34 -8.27 4.82
N PHE A 114 -23.36 -7.12 5.50
CA PHE A 114 -22.41 -6.04 5.23
C PHE A 114 -20.96 -6.42 5.54
N LEU A 115 -20.71 -7.19 6.60
CA LEU A 115 -19.37 -7.73 6.86
C LEU A 115 -18.92 -8.69 5.76
N VAL A 116 -19.80 -9.55 5.25
CA VAL A 116 -19.50 -10.47 4.11
C VAL A 116 -19.16 -9.66 2.86
N VAL A 117 -19.96 -8.65 2.52
CA VAL A 117 -19.73 -7.77 1.36
C VAL A 117 -18.40 -7.04 1.50
N SER A 118 -18.14 -6.44 2.67
CA SER A 118 -16.89 -5.74 2.93
C SER A 118 -15.68 -6.67 2.81
N PHE A 119 -15.72 -7.84 3.46
CA PHE A 119 -14.65 -8.83 3.37
C PHE A 119 -14.37 -9.26 1.93
N THR A 120 -15.43 -9.56 1.16
CA THR A 120 -15.31 -9.99 -0.23
C THR A 120 -14.65 -8.90 -1.08
N PHE A 121 -15.13 -7.67 -0.96
CA PHE A 121 -14.60 -6.52 -1.71
C PHE A 121 -13.16 -6.19 -1.31
N LYS A 122 -12.84 -6.21 -0.01
CA LYS A 122 -11.47 -6.00 0.47
C LYS A 122 -10.52 -7.12 0.06
N THR A 123 -11.00 -8.36 -0.06
CA THR A 123 -10.19 -9.48 -0.56
C THR A 123 -9.85 -9.29 -2.04
N LEU A 124 -10.82 -8.86 -2.86
CA LEU A 124 -10.57 -8.51 -4.25
C LEU A 124 -9.58 -7.34 -4.39
N ASP A 125 -9.65 -6.35 -3.50
CA ASP A 125 -8.74 -5.21 -3.44
C ASP A 125 -7.29 -5.63 -3.09
N ILE A 126 -7.11 -6.54 -2.12
CA ILE A 126 -5.79 -7.12 -1.80
C ILE A 126 -5.21 -7.90 -2.98
N ILE A 127 -6.04 -8.69 -3.68
CA ILE A 127 -5.60 -9.43 -4.86
C ILE A 127 -5.15 -8.45 -5.95
N HIS A 128 -5.92 -7.38 -6.18
CA HIS A 128 -5.57 -6.32 -7.11
C HIS A 128 -4.27 -5.60 -6.73
N LEU A 129 -4.07 -5.32 -5.44
CA LEU A 129 -2.84 -4.74 -4.89
C LEU A 129 -1.63 -5.62 -5.21
N ILE A 130 -1.69 -6.91 -4.87
CA ILE A 130 -0.60 -7.88 -5.12
C ILE A 130 -0.29 -7.94 -6.61
N PHE A 131 -1.33 -7.99 -7.45
CA PHE A 131 -1.17 -8.03 -8.90
C PHE A 131 -0.50 -6.76 -9.46
N ARG A 132 -0.89 -5.58 -8.96
CA ARG A 132 -0.27 -4.29 -9.33
C ARG A 132 1.21 -4.29 -8.94
N GLN A 133 1.52 -4.62 -7.69
CA GLN A 133 2.89 -4.60 -7.18
C GLN A 133 3.79 -5.67 -7.83
N ALA A 134 3.24 -6.84 -8.16
CA ALA A 134 3.98 -7.92 -8.82
C ALA A 134 4.28 -7.65 -10.30
N ARG A 135 3.73 -6.57 -10.89
CA ARG A 135 3.91 -6.22 -12.30
C ARG A 135 4.79 -5.01 -12.55
N ILE A 136 5.30 -4.38 -11.50
CA ILE A 136 6.17 -3.20 -11.58
C ILE A 136 7.46 -3.55 -12.32
N ASP A 137 7.87 -2.69 -13.26
CA ASP A 137 9.16 -2.79 -13.93
C ASP A 137 10.25 -2.19 -13.02
N ILE A 138 11.28 -2.96 -12.71
CA ILE A 138 12.38 -2.55 -11.83
C ILE A 138 13.68 -2.81 -12.58
N PHE A 139 14.54 -1.80 -12.62
CA PHE A 139 15.88 -1.89 -13.18
C PHE A 139 16.90 -1.28 -12.23
N PHE A 140 17.97 -2.03 -11.95
CA PHE A 140 19.09 -1.54 -11.15
C PHE A 140 20.15 -0.96 -12.10
N MET A 141 20.41 0.33 -11.97
CA MET A 141 21.40 1.03 -12.78
C MET A 141 22.73 1.04 -12.05
N ASP A 142 23.76 0.45 -12.65
CA ASP A 142 25.11 0.44 -12.08
C ASP A 142 25.94 1.57 -12.69
N TRP A 143 26.43 2.47 -11.83
CA TRP A 143 27.25 3.62 -12.23
C TRP A 143 28.74 3.28 -12.30
N GLU A 144 29.15 2.12 -11.81
CA GLU A 144 30.55 1.72 -11.77
C GLU A 144 31.09 1.44 -13.18
N LYS A 145 32.28 1.95 -13.46
CA LYS A 145 32.98 1.76 -14.74
C LYS A 145 34.18 0.83 -14.53
N SER A 146 34.52 0.07 -15.57
CA SER A 146 35.72 -0.77 -15.56
C SER A 146 36.99 0.08 -15.44
N LYS A 147 37.84 -0.22 -14.45
CA LYS A 147 39.09 0.54 -14.19
C LYS A 147 40.11 0.42 -15.34
N THR A 148 40.06 -0.66 -16.12
CA THR A 148 41.04 -0.95 -17.19
C THR A 148 40.54 -0.54 -18.58
N GLY A 149 39.35 0.05 -18.70
CA GLY A 149 38.73 0.37 -20.00
C GLY A 149 38.23 -0.85 -20.78
N ILE A 150 38.53 -2.07 -20.32
CA ILE A 150 37.96 -3.31 -20.85
C ILE A 150 36.51 -3.39 -20.37
N SER A 151 35.55 -3.17 -21.26
CA SER A 151 34.13 -3.39 -20.98
C SER A 151 33.93 -4.82 -20.48
N ASN A 152 33.19 -5.01 -19.38
CA ASN A 152 32.77 -6.28 -18.76
C ASN A 152 33.43 -6.66 -17.42
N ASN A 153 34.45 -5.95 -16.91
CA ASN A 153 35.06 -6.30 -15.62
C ASN A 153 34.56 -5.46 -14.43
N VAL A 154 33.24 -5.28 -14.33
CA VAL A 154 32.60 -4.61 -13.18
C VAL A 154 32.00 -5.68 -12.27
N ALA A 155 32.35 -5.63 -10.99
CA ALA A 155 31.88 -6.61 -10.03
C ALA A 155 30.38 -6.42 -9.73
N VAL A 156 29.60 -7.50 -9.84
CA VAL A 156 28.11 -7.50 -9.78
C VAL A 156 27.57 -7.57 -8.35
N TRP A 157 28.40 -7.89 -7.36
CA TRP A 157 27.96 -8.12 -5.96
C TRP A 157 27.15 -6.97 -5.39
N ARG A 158 27.48 -5.71 -5.69
CA ARG A 158 26.72 -4.51 -5.26
C ARG A 158 25.25 -4.59 -5.69
N THR A 159 25.01 -5.00 -6.93
CA THR A 159 23.65 -5.17 -7.48
C THR A 159 22.90 -6.30 -6.79
N TYR A 160 23.61 -7.38 -6.43
CA TYR A 160 23.02 -8.44 -5.62
C TYR A 160 22.59 -7.95 -4.23
N PHE A 161 23.44 -7.19 -3.53
CA PHE A 161 23.09 -6.65 -2.22
C PHE A 161 21.90 -5.70 -2.28
N VAL A 162 21.90 -4.75 -3.21
CA VAL A 162 20.76 -3.81 -3.38
C VAL A 162 19.48 -4.57 -3.73
N ALA A 163 19.55 -5.59 -4.58
CA ALA A 163 18.37 -6.38 -4.93
C ALA A 163 17.85 -7.25 -3.78
N ASN A 164 18.74 -7.81 -2.97
CA ASN A 164 18.35 -8.58 -1.80
C ASN A 164 17.60 -7.69 -0.80
N GLU A 165 18.17 -6.52 -0.47
CA GLU A 165 17.53 -5.56 0.44
C GLU A 165 16.20 -5.02 -0.12
N PHE A 166 16.14 -4.79 -1.44
CA PHE A 166 14.88 -4.45 -2.10
C PHE A 166 13.84 -5.57 -1.93
N ASN A 167 14.25 -6.84 -2.01
CA ASN A 167 13.37 -7.99 -1.83
C ASN A 167 12.83 -8.07 -0.40
N GLU A 168 13.70 -7.92 0.60
CA GLU A 168 13.34 -7.97 2.02
C GLU A 168 12.33 -6.86 2.40
N ILE A 169 12.43 -5.68 1.80
CA ILE A 169 11.53 -4.56 2.09
C ILE A 169 10.13 -4.75 1.50
N GLN A 170 9.95 -5.61 0.48
CA GLN A 170 8.68 -5.70 -0.26
C GLN A 170 7.46 -6.00 0.60
N THR A 171 7.62 -6.89 1.57
CA THR A 171 6.55 -7.32 2.48
C THR A 171 6.66 -6.70 3.87
N SER A 172 7.60 -5.78 4.07
CA SER A 172 7.73 -5.03 5.32
C SER A 172 6.48 -4.20 5.58
N ARG A 173 6.03 -4.18 6.85
CA ARG A 173 4.84 -3.45 7.31
C ARG A 173 5.20 -2.54 8.47
N ARG A 174 4.46 -1.45 8.62
CA ARG A 174 4.58 -0.56 9.78
C ARG A 174 3.89 -1.15 11.01
N ILE A 175 2.77 -1.85 10.78
CA ILE A 175 2.00 -2.55 11.81
C ILE A 175 2.32 -4.04 11.73
N ASN A 176 2.95 -4.56 12.78
CA ASN A 176 3.24 -5.99 12.89
C ASN A 176 1.96 -6.73 13.32
N VAL A 177 1.47 -7.62 12.45
CA VAL A 177 0.20 -8.35 12.63
C VAL A 177 0.24 -9.30 13.83
N THR A 178 1.39 -9.90 14.13
CA THR A 178 1.55 -10.78 15.30
C THR A 178 1.29 -10.01 16.59
N PHE A 179 1.96 -8.87 16.77
CA PHE A 179 1.74 -8.01 17.93
C PHE A 179 0.32 -7.45 17.97
N GLN A 180 -0.21 -7.05 16.81
CA GLN A 180 -1.58 -6.56 16.71
C GLN A 180 -2.60 -7.60 17.21
N MET A 181 -2.54 -8.84 16.72
CA MET A 181 -3.46 -9.90 17.17
C MET A 181 -3.25 -10.27 18.64
N PHE A 182 -1.99 -10.29 19.11
CA PHE A 182 -1.68 -10.53 20.51
C PHE A 182 -2.32 -9.49 21.43
N PHE A 183 -2.11 -8.19 21.17
CA PHE A 183 -2.67 -7.13 22.00
C PHE A 183 -4.19 -7.06 21.91
N VAL A 184 -4.78 -7.29 20.73
CA VAL A 184 -6.25 -7.36 20.59
C VAL A 184 -6.83 -8.48 21.46
N LEU A 185 -6.22 -9.67 21.46
CA LEU A 185 -6.65 -10.76 22.34
C LEU A 185 -6.39 -10.46 23.82
N PHE A 186 -5.27 -9.83 24.15
CA PHE A 186 -4.99 -9.40 25.52
C PHE A 186 -6.10 -8.47 26.05
N PHE A 187 -6.46 -7.44 25.29
CA PHE A 187 -7.52 -6.52 25.69
C PHE A 187 -8.90 -7.18 25.71
N LEU A 188 -9.26 -7.97 24.69
CA LEU A 188 -10.59 -8.57 24.60
C LEU A 188 -10.80 -9.70 25.61
N LYS A 189 -9.81 -10.59 25.79
CA LYS A 189 -9.93 -11.82 26.60
C LYS A 189 -9.30 -11.74 27.98
N VAL A 190 -8.12 -11.12 28.12
CA VAL A 190 -7.42 -11.07 29.42
C VAL A 190 -7.96 -9.95 30.28
N ILE A 191 -8.11 -8.74 29.72
CA ILE A 191 -8.75 -7.61 30.38
C ILE A 191 -10.29 -7.77 30.39
N GLN A 192 -10.83 -8.67 29.57
CA GLN A 192 -12.26 -8.96 29.44
C GLN A 192 -13.08 -7.76 28.92
N LEU A 193 -12.51 -6.96 27.99
CA LEU A 193 -13.30 -5.92 27.31
C LEU A 193 -14.50 -6.50 26.56
N GLU A 194 -14.47 -7.80 26.22
CA GLU A 194 -15.63 -8.47 25.63
C GLU A 194 -16.89 -8.43 26.52
N ASN A 195 -16.75 -8.31 27.85
CA ASN A 195 -17.89 -8.25 28.77
C ASN A 195 -18.77 -6.99 28.53
N ILE A 196 -18.20 -5.93 27.93
CA ILE A 196 -18.95 -4.73 27.55
C ILE A 196 -20.06 -5.08 26.54
N SER A 197 -19.83 -6.12 25.72
CA SER A 197 -20.77 -6.57 24.68
C SER A 197 -21.93 -7.44 25.17
N CYS A 198 -21.99 -7.80 26.45
CA CYS A 198 -23.07 -8.63 27.00
C CYS A 198 -24.41 -7.88 27.04
N ALA A 199 -25.55 -8.53 26.81
CA ALA A 199 -26.87 -7.89 26.70
C ALA A 199 -27.49 -7.35 28.01
N GLN A 200 -26.72 -7.25 29.11
CA GLN A 200 -27.22 -6.72 30.38
C GLN A 200 -26.84 -5.23 30.57
N SER A 201 -27.84 -4.46 30.98
CA SER A 201 -27.75 -3.04 31.34
C SER A 201 -26.94 -2.86 32.64
N GLY A 202 -25.64 -2.65 32.48
CA GLY A 202 -24.73 -2.29 33.57
C GLY A 202 -23.30 -2.19 33.06
N TYR A 203 -22.69 -1.00 33.14
CA TYR A 203 -21.26 -0.82 32.90
C TYR A 203 -20.49 -1.31 34.12
N ILE A 204 -20.44 -2.62 34.33
CA ILE A 204 -19.73 -3.19 35.49
C ILE A 204 -18.40 -3.78 35.00
N LEU A 205 -17.41 -2.89 34.87
CA LEU A 205 -16.07 -3.23 34.38
C LEU A 205 -15.25 -4.09 35.37
N PHE A 206 -15.76 -4.34 36.59
CA PHE A 206 -15.00 -4.92 37.71
C PHE A 206 -15.78 -5.87 38.62
N GLN A 207 -16.82 -6.56 38.15
CA GLN A 207 -17.47 -7.61 38.96
C GLN A 207 -17.17 -8.98 38.37
N SER A 208 -16.26 -9.68 39.05
CA SER A 208 -15.93 -11.07 38.81
C SER A 208 -17.20 -11.91 38.93
N ALA A 209 -17.55 -12.66 37.88
CA ALA A 209 -18.69 -13.58 37.80
C ALA A 209 -20.06 -13.01 37.40
N VAL A 210 -20.12 -12.19 36.34
CA VAL A 210 -21.33 -12.17 35.50
C VAL A 210 -21.12 -13.18 34.36
N ASN A 211 -21.70 -14.37 34.49
CA ASN A 211 -21.80 -15.30 33.37
C ASN A 211 -22.77 -14.70 32.35
N CYS A 212 -22.25 -14.00 31.35
CA CYS A 212 -23.06 -13.49 30.25
C CYS A 212 -23.72 -14.66 29.51
N THR A 213 -25.05 -14.72 29.57
CA THR A 213 -25.82 -15.81 28.96
C THR A 213 -25.91 -15.65 27.44
N GLU A 214 -25.94 -14.42 26.92
CA GLU A 214 -25.99 -14.11 25.49
C GLU A 214 -25.19 -12.84 25.16
N TYR A 215 -24.40 -12.91 24.08
CA TYR A 215 -23.70 -11.76 23.53
C TYR A 215 -24.46 -11.22 22.32
N ASN A 216 -24.55 -9.90 22.23
CA ASN A 216 -25.15 -9.21 21.10
C ASN A 216 -24.08 -9.00 20.00
N GLN A 217 -24.34 -9.47 18.79
CA GLN A 217 -23.35 -9.44 17.71
C GLN A 217 -22.97 -8.01 17.33
N SER A 218 -23.94 -7.09 17.39
CA SER A 218 -23.71 -5.68 17.07
C SER A 218 -22.70 -5.06 18.03
N PHE A 219 -22.86 -5.31 19.33
CA PHE A 219 -21.94 -4.83 20.36
C PHE A 219 -20.57 -5.50 20.26
N ARG A 220 -20.52 -6.81 19.99
CA ARG A 220 -19.27 -7.54 19.75
C ARG A 220 -18.48 -6.98 18.57
N THR A 221 -19.16 -6.63 17.49
CA THR A 221 -18.56 -6.00 16.30
C THR A 221 -17.97 -4.64 16.66
N GLY A 222 -18.69 -3.83 17.44
CA GLY A 222 -18.23 -2.51 17.87
C GLY A 222 -16.99 -2.56 18.75
N ILE A 223 -16.96 -3.44 19.75
CA ILE A 223 -15.81 -3.54 20.67
C ILE A 223 -14.61 -4.19 19.97
N GLY A 224 -14.85 -5.18 19.11
CA GLY A 224 -13.82 -5.79 18.27
C GLY A 224 -13.16 -4.79 17.34
N PHE A 225 -13.93 -3.95 16.64
CA PHE A 225 -13.36 -2.92 15.77
C PHE A 225 -12.63 -1.83 16.57
N SER A 226 -13.21 -1.40 17.70
CA SER A 226 -12.61 -0.34 18.54
C SER A 226 -11.27 -0.77 19.12
N THR A 227 -11.17 -2.02 19.58
CA THR A 227 -9.92 -2.58 20.08
C THR A 227 -8.88 -2.73 18.96
N LEU A 228 -9.26 -3.27 17.79
CA LEU A 228 -8.40 -3.34 16.61
C LEU A 228 -7.86 -1.95 16.20
N LEU A 229 -8.73 -0.95 16.12
CA LEU A 229 -8.35 0.41 15.74
C LEU A 229 -7.45 1.06 16.79
N GLY A 230 -7.81 0.92 18.08
CA GLY A 230 -7.02 1.45 19.19
C GLY A 230 -5.62 0.88 19.23
N THR A 231 -5.47 -0.44 19.15
CA THR A 231 -4.13 -1.08 19.15
C THR A 231 -3.34 -0.72 17.90
N ALA A 232 -3.99 -0.60 16.74
CA ALA A 232 -3.31 -0.20 15.50
C ALA A 232 -2.79 1.24 15.56
N ILE A 233 -3.55 2.16 16.13
CA ILE A 233 -3.12 3.56 16.33
C ILE A 233 -1.93 3.60 17.28
N VAL A 234 -2.01 2.92 18.43
CA VAL A 234 -0.92 2.86 19.40
C VAL A 234 0.34 2.26 18.76
N GLN A 235 0.21 1.16 18.04
CA GLN A 235 1.34 0.51 17.36
C GLN A 235 1.93 1.40 16.26
N TYR A 236 1.11 2.09 15.48
CA TYR A 236 1.55 3.02 14.46
C TYR A 236 2.30 4.22 15.05
N LEU A 237 1.77 4.83 16.12
CA LEU A 237 2.44 5.92 16.84
C LEU A 237 3.75 5.44 17.46
N ALA A 238 3.76 4.24 18.06
CA ALA A 238 4.98 3.66 18.60
C ALA A 238 6.05 3.44 17.52
N TYR A 239 5.63 2.97 16.35
CA TYR A 239 6.52 2.78 15.20
C TYR A 239 7.11 4.11 14.71
N VAL A 240 6.28 5.13 14.48
CA VAL A 240 6.72 6.41 13.92
C VAL A 240 7.52 7.25 14.92
N LEU A 241 7.12 7.28 16.20
CA LEU A 241 7.75 8.12 17.21
C LEU A 241 9.01 7.50 17.80
N PHE A 242 9.04 6.18 18.01
CA PHE A 242 10.15 5.50 18.66
C PHE A 242 10.97 4.66 17.67
N TYR A 243 10.36 3.68 17.00
CA TYR A 243 11.12 2.73 16.19
C TYR A 243 11.86 3.40 15.02
N GLN A 244 11.15 4.20 14.23
CA GLN A 244 11.71 4.85 13.05
C GLN A 244 12.75 5.93 13.39
N ARG A 245 12.60 6.60 14.54
CA ARG A 245 13.49 7.70 14.95
C ARG A 245 14.70 7.25 15.75
N LEU A 246 14.55 6.22 16.59
CA LEU A 246 15.58 5.81 17.55
C LEU A 246 16.30 4.51 17.15
N ILE A 247 15.66 3.65 16.37
CA ILE A 247 16.18 2.30 16.09
C ILE A 247 16.62 2.19 14.64
N ALA A 248 15.68 2.19 13.70
CA ALA A 248 15.99 1.99 12.28
C ALA A 248 14.85 2.43 11.37
N ASP A 249 15.19 3.10 10.27
CA ASP A 249 14.29 3.34 9.15
C ASP A 249 14.75 2.49 7.96
N ARG A 250 14.07 1.37 7.72
CA ARG A 250 14.41 0.42 6.63
C ARG A 250 14.41 1.10 5.25
N ILE A 251 13.55 2.10 5.05
CA ILE A 251 13.43 2.79 3.77
C ILE A 251 14.62 3.72 3.56
N VAL A 252 15.07 4.43 4.60
CA VAL A 252 16.28 5.28 4.54
C VAL A 252 17.52 4.43 4.35
N ASN A 253 17.66 3.37 5.15
CA ASN A 253 18.79 2.46 5.05
C ASN A 253 18.95 1.90 3.63
N PHE A 254 17.83 1.63 2.94
CA PHE A 254 17.85 1.21 1.54
C PHE A 254 18.33 2.29 0.57
N ILE A 255 17.89 3.54 0.75
CA ILE A 255 18.33 4.68 -0.08
C ILE A 255 19.83 4.93 0.14
N ASP A 256 20.29 4.88 1.40
CA ASP A 256 21.69 5.02 1.76
C ASP A 256 22.53 3.89 1.16
N LEU A 257 22.05 2.65 1.24
CA LEU A 257 22.70 1.51 0.61
C LEU A 257 22.86 1.69 -0.91
N CYS A 258 21.83 2.19 -1.59
CA CYS A 258 21.91 2.48 -3.03
C CYS A 258 23.08 3.44 -3.32
N SER A 259 23.24 4.47 -2.50
CA SER A 259 24.29 5.50 -2.62
C SER A 259 25.69 4.97 -2.35
N VAL A 260 25.83 4.18 -1.28
CA VAL A 260 27.10 3.54 -0.90
C VAL A 260 27.49 2.45 -1.90
N SER A 261 26.51 1.82 -2.55
CA SER A 261 26.73 0.78 -3.55
C SER A 261 26.91 1.31 -4.98
N ASN A 262 26.81 2.63 -5.20
CA ASN A 262 26.86 3.25 -6.53
C ASN A 262 25.81 2.70 -7.51
N ILE A 263 24.60 2.42 -7.01
CA ILE A 263 23.51 1.82 -7.79
C ILE A 263 22.26 2.67 -7.64
N SER A 264 21.73 3.17 -8.75
CA SER A 264 20.41 3.79 -8.77
C SER A 264 19.32 2.75 -9.04
N VAL A 265 18.11 3.01 -8.54
CA VAL A 265 16.96 2.14 -8.79
C VAL A 265 15.96 2.90 -9.66
N PHE A 266 15.67 2.35 -10.84
CA PHE A 266 14.71 2.89 -11.78
C PHE A 266 13.46 2.01 -11.77
N ILE A 267 12.33 2.56 -11.36
CA ILE A 267 11.08 1.84 -11.10
C ILE A 267 9.98 2.44 -11.97
N LEU A 268 9.28 1.65 -12.76
CA LEU A 268 8.08 2.06 -13.45
C LEU A 268 6.91 1.23 -12.94
N ASP A 269 6.00 1.87 -12.21
CA ASP A 269 4.74 1.28 -11.76
C ASP A 269 3.67 1.32 -12.87
N GLU A 270 3.70 2.33 -13.74
CA GLU A 270 2.86 2.46 -14.93
C GLU A 270 3.69 2.90 -16.15
N ASN A 271 3.05 3.06 -17.31
CA ASN A 271 3.78 3.33 -18.57
C ASN A 271 4.52 4.68 -18.58
N GLN A 272 3.92 5.72 -18.01
CA GLN A 272 4.45 7.08 -18.00
C GLN A 272 4.74 7.60 -16.60
N HIS A 273 4.66 6.74 -15.59
CA HIS A 273 4.87 7.09 -14.20
C HIS A 273 5.78 6.07 -13.52
N GLY A 274 6.53 6.52 -12.53
CA GLY A 274 7.46 5.68 -11.81
C GLY A 274 8.18 6.40 -10.69
N TYR A 275 9.22 5.77 -10.17
CA TYR A 275 10.09 6.31 -9.13
C TYR A 275 11.55 6.10 -9.52
N TYR A 276 12.38 7.09 -9.21
CA TYR A 276 13.82 7.03 -9.36
C TYR A 276 14.47 7.26 -8.00
N ILE A 277 15.29 6.30 -7.59
CA ILE A 277 16.14 6.41 -6.40
C ILE A 277 17.55 6.61 -6.92
N HIS A 278 18.09 7.80 -6.67
CA HIS A 278 19.43 8.18 -7.04
C HIS A 278 20.43 7.60 -6.05
N GLY A 279 21.26 6.68 -6.53
CA GLY A 279 22.32 6.05 -5.75
C GLY A 279 23.70 6.19 -6.40
N ARG A 280 23.94 7.24 -7.20
CA ARG A 280 25.29 7.50 -7.69
C ARG A 280 26.15 7.96 -6.51
N SER A 281 27.23 7.24 -6.26
CA SER A 281 28.12 7.57 -5.15
C SER A 281 28.86 8.87 -5.44
N PRO A 282 28.93 9.81 -4.49
CA PRO A 282 29.73 11.04 -4.67
C PRO A 282 31.23 10.75 -4.78
N HIS A 283 31.67 9.55 -4.36
CA HIS A 283 33.06 9.09 -4.48
C HIS A 283 33.39 8.50 -5.86
N GLY A 284 32.39 8.28 -6.71
CA GLY A 284 32.53 7.79 -8.09
C GLY A 284 32.76 6.28 -8.22
N THR A 285 33.59 5.67 -7.37
CA THR A 285 33.84 4.21 -7.35
C THR A 285 33.63 3.61 -5.97
N THR A 286 33.07 2.40 -5.93
CA THR A 286 32.68 1.73 -4.67
C THR A 286 33.28 0.34 -4.50
N ASN A 287 33.90 -0.22 -5.55
CA ASN A 287 34.73 -1.41 -5.44
C ASN A 287 36.13 -1.06 -4.89
N VAL A 288 36.16 -0.76 -3.59
CA VAL A 288 37.33 -0.29 -2.86
C VAL A 288 37.53 -1.07 -1.55
N ASN A 289 38.72 -0.97 -0.96
CA ASN A 289 39.03 -1.66 0.30
C ASN A 289 38.37 -0.96 1.50
N ILE A 290 38.32 -1.64 2.66
CA ILE A 290 37.69 -1.10 3.87
C ILE A 290 38.30 0.24 4.32
N LYS A 291 39.61 0.41 4.18
CA LYS A 291 40.32 1.64 4.56
C LYS A 291 39.83 2.84 3.73
N GLU A 292 39.64 2.63 2.43
CA GLU A 292 39.16 3.65 1.49
C GLU A 292 37.69 3.97 1.73
N ILE A 293 36.84 2.97 2.04
CA ILE A 293 35.45 3.20 2.48
C ILE A 293 35.43 4.06 3.75
N MET A 294 36.23 3.72 4.76
CA MET A 294 36.30 4.52 6.00
C MET A 294 36.75 5.95 5.74
N MET A 295 37.73 6.15 4.85
CA MET A 295 38.19 7.49 4.49
C MET A 295 37.13 8.28 3.73
N ASN A 296 36.36 7.61 2.86
CA ASN A 296 35.26 8.22 2.12
C ASN A 296 34.13 8.66 3.05
N LEU A 297 33.74 7.81 4.01
CA LEU A 297 32.76 8.15 5.04
C LEU A 297 33.23 9.32 5.92
N TYR A 298 34.51 9.32 6.32
CA TYR A 298 35.09 10.45 7.06
C TYR A 298 35.04 11.75 6.26
N ARG A 299 35.30 11.70 4.95
CA ARG A 299 35.20 12.88 4.07
C ARG A 299 33.78 13.37 3.90
N GLU A 300 32.82 12.45 3.86
CA GLU A 300 31.40 12.79 3.78
C GLU A 300 30.89 13.44 5.07
N GLU A 301 31.23 12.88 6.23
CA GLU A 301 30.88 13.43 7.54
C GLU A 301 31.40 14.86 7.73
N ASN A 302 32.63 15.11 7.28
CA ASN A 302 33.25 16.43 7.33
C ASN A 302 32.89 17.34 6.14
N GLN A 303 31.90 16.97 5.30
CA GLN A 303 31.43 17.74 4.14
C GLN A 303 32.55 18.16 3.16
N MET A 304 33.59 17.32 3.03
CA MET A 304 34.72 17.56 2.13
C MET A 304 34.46 17.13 0.68
N ILE A 305 33.27 16.58 0.40
CA ILE A 305 32.85 16.05 -0.90
C ILE A 305 31.43 16.54 -1.19
N GLY A 306 31.04 16.54 -2.48
CA GLY A 306 29.68 16.81 -2.90
C GLY A 306 28.63 15.92 -2.21
N THR A 307 27.41 16.44 -2.15
CA THR A 307 26.26 15.78 -1.55
C THR A 307 25.78 14.56 -2.36
N ARG A 308 25.01 13.67 -1.73
CA ARG A 308 24.48 12.45 -2.37
C ARG A 308 23.34 12.68 -3.37
N GLY A 309 22.79 13.88 -3.48
CA GLY A 309 21.62 14.15 -4.33
C GLY A 309 21.95 14.26 -5.81
N LEU A 310 20.91 14.17 -6.64
CA LEU A 310 21.05 14.20 -8.10
C LEU A 310 21.52 15.58 -8.62
N GLN A 311 21.06 16.66 -7.99
CA GLN A 311 21.49 18.03 -8.32
C GLN A 311 22.72 18.41 -7.51
N ALA A 312 23.60 19.21 -8.10
CA ALA A 312 24.74 19.79 -7.39
C ALA A 312 24.26 20.52 -6.13
N ASN A 313 24.89 20.22 -4.99
CA ASN A 313 24.57 20.78 -3.66
C ASN A 313 23.18 20.44 -3.12
N SER A 314 22.51 19.41 -3.64
CA SER A 314 21.27 18.88 -3.10
C SER A 314 21.51 17.54 -2.39
N ASN A 315 20.74 17.27 -1.33
CA ASN A 315 20.67 15.97 -0.67
C ASN A 315 19.47 15.13 -1.15
N GLU A 316 18.72 15.62 -2.13
CA GLU A 316 17.51 14.95 -2.60
C GLU A 316 17.85 13.78 -3.54
N GLN A 317 17.42 12.58 -3.14
CA GLN A 317 17.78 11.33 -3.82
C GLN A 317 16.57 10.61 -4.40
N VAL A 318 15.36 10.91 -3.94
CA VAL A 318 14.14 10.21 -4.35
C VAL A 318 13.32 11.12 -5.24
N PHE A 319 12.93 10.60 -6.41
CA PHE A 319 12.18 11.34 -7.39
C PHE A 319 10.98 10.53 -7.89
N ILE A 320 9.84 11.20 -8.07
CA ILE A 320 8.72 10.67 -8.86
C ILE A 320 9.00 11.00 -10.31
N MET A 321 8.79 10.02 -11.19
CA MET A 321 9.05 10.13 -12.60
C MET A 321 7.75 10.32 -13.37
N LYS A 322 7.74 11.27 -14.30
CA LYS A 322 6.75 11.35 -15.36
C LYS A 322 7.45 11.33 -16.70
N MET A 323 7.28 10.22 -17.42
CA MET A 323 8.01 9.94 -18.66
C MET A 323 7.11 10.06 -19.88
N ASN A 324 7.64 10.66 -20.93
CA ASN A 324 6.92 10.84 -22.17
C ASN A 324 6.87 9.55 -22.99
N ARG A 325 5.99 9.51 -24.01
CA ARG A 325 5.78 8.29 -24.80
C ARG A 325 7.01 7.89 -25.61
N ASN A 326 7.81 8.86 -26.04
CA ASN A 326 9.01 8.61 -26.83
C ASN A 326 10.08 7.90 -25.99
N PHE A 327 10.32 8.39 -24.77
CA PHE A 327 11.17 7.73 -23.78
C PHE A 327 10.69 6.30 -23.53
N ARG A 328 9.39 6.13 -23.26
CA ARG A 328 8.81 4.81 -22.97
C ARG A 328 8.97 3.84 -24.14
N LYS A 329 8.76 4.28 -25.39
CA LYS A 329 8.97 3.46 -26.59
C LYS A 329 10.42 2.97 -26.71
N GLN A 330 11.39 3.86 -26.48
CA GLN A 330 12.81 3.50 -26.52
C GLN A 330 13.18 2.54 -25.39
N TYR A 331 12.71 2.81 -24.17
CA TYR A 331 12.88 1.93 -23.02
C TYR A 331 12.31 0.53 -23.31
N ASP A 332 11.07 0.44 -23.78
CA ASP A 332 10.41 -0.84 -24.08
C ASP A 332 11.15 -1.62 -25.18
N MET A 333 11.71 -0.93 -26.18
CA MET A 333 12.51 -1.57 -27.23
C MET A 333 13.77 -2.23 -26.64
N LEU A 334 14.53 -1.50 -25.82
CA LEU A 334 15.72 -2.02 -25.16
C LEU A 334 15.39 -3.14 -24.16
N PHE A 335 14.32 -2.96 -23.39
CA PHE A 335 13.88 -3.94 -22.40
C PHE A 335 13.31 -5.23 -23.02
N ARG A 336 12.68 -5.16 -24.19
CA ARG A 336 12.24 -6.36 -24.93
C ARG A 336 13.41 -7.16 -25.47
N ASN A 337 14.43 -6.48 -26.01
CA ASN A 337 15.65 -7.14 -26.46
C ASN A 337 16.30 -7.90 -25.31
N TYR A 338 16.40 -7.26 -24.14
CA TYR A 338 16.83 -7.90 -22.90
C TYR A 338 16.00 -9.14 -22.53
N ASN A 339 14.67 -9.01 -22.44
CA ASN A 339 13.80 -10.13 -22.06
C ASN A 339 13.75 -11.28 -23.06
N SER A 340 14.12 -11.04 -24.32
CA SER A 340 14.13 -12.08 -25.37
C SER A 340 15.18 -13.15 -25.10
N TYR A 341 16.21 -12.82 -24.32
CA TYR A 341 17.26 -13.74 -23.89
C TYR A 341 16.96 -14.41 -22.53
N VAL A 342 15.96 -13.94 -21.78
CA VAL A 342 15.55 -14.49 -20.48
C VAL A 342 14.51 -15.60 -20.70
N GLY A 343 14.95 -16.80 -21.12
CA GLY A 343 14.06 -17.93 -21.39
C GLY A 343 14.73 -19.32 -21.30
N PRO A 344 13.98 -20.41 -21.07
CA PRO A 344 14.56 -21.73 -20.85
C PRO A 344 14.79 -22.50 -22.17
N ARG A 345 15.96 -22.38 -22.81
CA ARG A 345 16.56 -23.31 -23.82
C ARG A 345 18.06 -22.97 -23.97
N LYS A 346 19.02 -23.82 -24.37
CA LYS A 346 19.29 -25.28 -24.51
C LYS A 346 20.80 -25.36 -24.90
N SER A 347 21.45 -26.53 -24.71
CA SER A 347 22.84 -26.89 -25.08
C SER A 347 23.99 -26.13 -24.39
N ARG A 348 25.01 -26.87 -23.91
CA ARG A 348 26.12 -26.36 -23.09
C ARG A 348 27.05 -25.38 -23.83
N GLY A 349 27.16 -25.51 -25.15
CA GLY A 349 28.00 -24.65 -26.00
C GLY A 349 27.39 -23.29 -26.36
N ASP A 350 26.06 -23.15 -26.24
CA ASP A 350 25.39 -21.88 -26.56
C ASP A 350 25.31 -20.94 -25.35
N ILE A 351 25.57 -21.43 -24.12
CA ILE A 351 25.38 -20.69 -22.87
C ILE A 351 26.26 -19.43 -22.83
N GLU A 352 27.53 -19.55 -23.20
CA GLU A 352 28.49 -18.43 -23.16
C GLU A 352 28.05 -17.31 -24.12
N ARG A 353 27.75 -17.66 -25.37
CA ARG A 353 27.24 -16.73 -26.37
C ARG A 353 25.91 -16.06 -25.95
N TYR A 354 24.97 -16.82 -25.38
CA TYR A 354 23.72 -16.25 -24.85
C TYR A 354 23.96 -15.33 -23.66
N THR A 355 24.90 -15.67 -22.79
CA THR A 355 25.28 -14.86 -21.63
C THR A 355 25.89 -13.54 -22.08
N ASP A 356 26.75 -13.57 -23.10
CA ASP A 356 27.33 -12.36 -23.69
C ASP A 356 26.27 -11.45 -24.33
N MET A 357 25.34 -12.02 -25.08
CA MET A 357 24.21 -11.26 -25.67
C MET A 357 23.31 -10.65 -24.59
N LEU A 358 23.01 -11.41 -23.54
CA LEU A 358 22.21 -10.94 -22.40
C LEU A 358 22.94 -9.80 -21.67
N LEU A 359 24.23 -9.94 -21.39
CA LEU A 359 25.05 -8.93 -20.76
C LEU A 359 25.11 -7.65 -21.61
N GLN A 360 25.32 -7.78 -22.92
CA GLN A 360 25.33 -6.66 -23.85
C GLN A 360 23.97 -5.93 -23.86
N SER A 361 22.86 -6.66 -23.86
CA SER A 361 21.53 -6.06 -23.81
C SER A 361 21.28 -5.27 -22.52
N TYR A 362 21.76 -5.79 -21.38
CA TYR A 362 21.72 -5.09 -20.10
C TYR A 362 22.59 -3.83 -20.11
N GLN A 363 23.81 -3.91 -20.64
CA GLN A 363 24.71 -2.77 -20.75
C GLN A 363 24.15 -1.67 -21.64
N ASN A 364 23.48 -2.03 -22.75
CA ASN A 364 22.81 -1.06 -23.62
C ASN A 364 21.69 -0.32 -22.88
N LEU A 365 20.88 -1.04 -22.09
CA LEU A 365 19.83 -0.43 -21.29
C LEU A 365 20.40 0.43 -20.15
N ASN A 366 21.41 -0.07 -19.43
CA ASN A 366 22.10 0.69 -18.38
C ASN A 366 22.73 1.96 -18.94
N GLY A 367 23.44 1.86 -20.07
CA GLY A 367 24.07 3.00 -20.75
C GLY A 367 23.05 4.03 -21.21
N PHE A 368 21.92 3.60 -21.77
CA PHE A 368 20.81 4.49 -22.12
C PHE A 368 20.27 5.25 -20.90
N LEU A 369 20.02 4.56 -19.79
CA LEU A 369 19.49 5.21 -18.58
C LEU A 369 20.52 6.13 -17.91
N CYS A 370 21.80 5.74 -17.84
CA CYS A 370 22.86 6.61 -17.35
C CYS A 370 22.98 7.88 -18.21
N ALA A 371 22.99 7.73 -19.53
CA ALA A 371 23.01 8.84 -20.48
C ALA A 371 21.78 9.75 -20.36
N PHE A 372 20.60 9.17 -20.10
CA PHE A 372 19.38 9.93 -19.83
C PHE A 372 19.53 10.79 -18.56
N ILE A 373 19.97 10.20 -17.45
CA ILE A 373 20.14 10.91 -16.18
C ILE A 373 21.24 11.99 -16.26
N ASP A 374 22.33 11.73 -16.99
CA ASP A 374 23.43 12.69 -17.25
C ASP A 374 23.06 13.79 -18.27
N HIS A 375 21.80 13.87 -18.72
CA HIS A 375 21.32 14.82 -19.75
C HIS A 375 22.08 14.73 -21.08
N SER A 376 22.75 13.62 -21.38
CA SER A 376 23.55 13.47 -22.59
C SER A 376 22.72 13.09 -23.83
N ILE A 377 21.43 12.78 -23.66
CA ILE A 377 20.50 12.45 -24.74
C ILE A 377 19.65 13.68 -25.07
N ALA A 378 20.02 14.40 -26.13
CA ALA A 378 19.32 15.63 -26.54
C ALA A 378 17.82 15.42 -26.85
N SER A 379 17.44 14.23 -27.31
CA SER A 379 16.05 13.88 -27.64
C SER A 379 15.16 13.58 -26.42
N HIS A 380 15.76 13.33 -25.25
CA HIS A 380 15.04 12.94 -24.03
C HIS A 380 15.49 13.78 -22.85
N LYS A 381 15.26 15.09 -22.93
CA LYS A 381 15.51 16.00 -21.81
C LYS A 381 14.48 15.77 -20.70
N TYR A 382 14.90 16.01 -19.45
CA TYR A 382 14.01 16.03 -18.30
C TYR A 382 14.26 17.26 -17.43
N PHE A 383 13.21 17.68 -16.74
CA PHE A 383 13.25 18.79 -15.79
C PHE A 383 13.01 18.31 -14.36
N ILE A 384 13.77 18.86 -13.42
CA ILE A 384 13.58 18.60 -11.99
C ILE A 384 12.69 19.69 -11.41
N ARG A 385 11.60 19.30 -10.73
CA ARG A 385 10.68 20.26 -10.10
C ARG A 385 10.14 19.76 -8.75
N ASN A 386 9.61 20.68 -7.96
CA ASN A 386 8.83 20.32 -6.78
C ASN A 386 7.36 20.11 -7.16
N ARG A 387 6.68 19.20 -6.46
CA ARG A 387 5.21 19.09 -6.57
C ARG A 387 4.54 20.26 -5.86
N TYR A 388 3.53 20.85 -6.50
CA TYR A 388 2.68 21.84 -5.86
C TYR A 388 1.91 21.21 -4.68
N PHE A 389 1.43 22.04 -3.75
CA PHE A 389 0.63 21.57 -2.62
C PHE A 389 -0.58 20.73 -3.07
N VAL A 390 -1.30 21.19 -4.08
CA VAL A 390 -2.48 20.49 -4.62
C VAL A 390 -2.09 19.17 -5.30
N GLU A 391 -0.93 19.11 -5.97
CA GLU A 391 -0.38 17.88 -6.56
C GLU A 391 -0.04 16.83 -5.48
N ARG A 392 0.51 17.28 -4.35
CA ARG A 392 0.79 16.42 -3.20
C ARG A 392 -0.48 15.93 -2.54
N LEU A 393 -1.42 16.83 -2.27
CA LEU A 393 -2.70 16.49 -1.61
C LEU A 393 -3.50 15.48 -2.42
N PHE A 394 -3.61 15.69 -3.73
CA PHE A 394 -4.33 14.79 -4.61
C PHE A 394 -3.46 13.67 -5.16
N ASP A 395 -2.17 13.54 -4.84
CA ASP A 395 -1.26 12.57 -5.45
C ASP A 395 -1.42 12.51 -6.98
N TYR A 396 -1.27 13.66 -7.61
CA TYR A 396 -1.50 13.87 -9.04
C TYR A 396 -0.53 14.90 -9.60
N GLU A 397 0.09 14.62 -10.75
CA GLU A 397 1.05 15.51 -11.40
C GLU A 397 0.35 16.35 -12.50
N PHE A 398 0.01 17.62 -12.20
CA PHE A 398 -0.62 18.52 -13.16
C PHE A 398 0.31 18.74 -14.36
N GLN A 399 -0.24 18.55 -15.57
CA GLN A 399 0.42 18.98 -16.79
C GLN A 399 0.22 20.48 -16.90
N THR A 400 1.31 21.25 -16.78
CA THR A 400 1.26 22.67 -17.11
C THR A 400 1.37 22.80 -18.63
N GLN A 401 0.38 23.44 -19.25
CA GLN A 401 0.27 23.62 -20.71
C GLN A 401 1.49 24.31 -21.36
N ALA A 402 2.29 25.02 -20.57
CA ALA A 402 3.49 25.73 -21.00
C ALA A 402 4.68 24.85 -21.45
N HIS A 403 4.60 23.52 -21.28
CA HIS A 403 5.68 22.58 -21.60
C HIS A 403 5.26 21.49 -22.61
N ILE A 404 4.26 21.81 -23.41
CA ILE A 404 3.86 21.00 -24.57
C ILE A 404 4.75 21.46 -25.72
N GLN A 405 5.63 20.58 -26.21
CA GLN A 405 6.42 20.86 -27.40
C GLN A 405 5.51 21.01 -28.62
N SER A 406 6.02 21.63 -29.69
CA SER A 406 5.30 21.86 -30.96
C SER A 406 4.68 20.60 -31.58
N ASP A 407 5.19 19.41 -31.23
CA ASP A 407 4.68 18.09 -31.64
C ASP A 407 3.64 17.47 -30.68
N ASN A 408 3.02 18.26 -29.80
CA ASN A 408 2.13 17.78 -28.73
C ASN A 408 2.78 16.76 -27.77
N THR A 409 4.11 16.70 -27.70
CA THR A 409 4.81 15.84 -26.75
C THR A 409 5.12 16.60 -25.47
N VAL A 410 4.87 15.95 -24.34
CA VAL A 410 5.16 16.49 -23.01
C VAL A 410 6.61 16.16 -22.66
N ASP A 411 7.32 17.08 -22.03
CA ASP A 411 8.67 16.83 -21.52
C ASP A 411 8.69 15.77 -20.41
N ASN A 412 9.86 15.17 -20.18
CA ASN A 412 10.04 14.28 -19.02
C ASN A 412 10.21 15.13 -17.75
N PHE A 413 9.68 14.65 -16.63
CA PHE A 413 9.81 15.34 -15.34
C PHE A 413 10.27 14.39 -14.24
N LEU A 414 11.17 14.88 -13.41
CA LEU A 414 11.52 14.29 -12.12
C LEU A 414 11.05 15.22 -11.02
N TYR A 415 10.13 14.74 -10.18
CA TYR A 415 9.64 15.50 -9.05
C TYR A 415 10.36 15.07 -7.80
N ILE A 416 10.89 16.02 -7.04
CA ILE A 416 11.51 15.75 -5.74
C ILE A 416 10.44 15.15 -4.79
N ASP A 417 10.77 14.02 -4.15
CA ASP A 417 9.83 13.21 -3.35
C ASP A 417 10.30 12.96 -1.91
N ASN A 418 10.18 13.99 -1.08
CA ASN A 418 10.58 13.94 0.34
C ASN A 418 9.70 13.00 1.18
N GLU A 419 8.49 12.69 0.69
CA GLU A 419 7.52 11.81 1.33
C GLU A 419 7.80 10.32 1.08
N ARG A 420 8.76 10.01 0.20
CA ARG A 420 9.14 8.63 -0.17
C ARG A 420 7.92 7.84 -0.68
N SER A 421 7.20 8.47 -1.60
CA SER A 421 5.98 7.95 -2.24
C SER A 421 6.21 6.61 -2.95
N PHE A 422 7.45 6.29 -3.34
CA PHE A 422 7.81 4.98 -3.89
C PHE A 422 7.44 3.81 -2.97
N THR A 423 7.29 4.04 -1.67
CA THR A 423 6.89 3.00 -0.71
C THR A 423 5.52 2.37 -1.02
N LYS A 424 4.67 3.00 -1.84
CA LYS A 424 3.40 2.43 -2.37
C LYS A 424 3.58 1.15 -3.19
N ILE A 425 4.79 0.90 -3.70
CA ILE A 425 5.14 -0.34 -4.41
C ILE A 425 5.31 -1.55 -3.46
N PHE A 426 5.40 -1.28 -2.16
CA PHE A 426 5.56 -2.26 -1.08
C PHE A 426 4.32 -2.29 -0.19
N PHE A 427 4.23 -3.30 0.68
CA PHE A 427 3.22 -3.31 1.75
C PHE A 427 3.39 -2.12 2.70
N TYR A 428 4.61 -1.62 2.86
CA TYR A 428 4.94 -0.46 3.69
C TYR A 428 4.11 0.80 3.40
N GLY A 429 3.82 1.08 2.13
CA GLY A 429 3.03 2.24 1.71
C GLY A 429 1.52 2.02 1.71
N GLU A 430 1.06 0.78 1.86
CA GLU A 430 -0.35 0.37 1.69
C GLU A 430 -0.95 -0.19 3.00
N GLU A 431 -0.41 0.26 4.15
CA GLU A 431 -0.80 -0.20 5.49
C GLU A 431 -2.31 -0.02 5.77
N ARG A 432 -2.91 1.07 5.27
CA ARG A 432 -4.36 1.32 5.43
C ARG A 432 -5.19 0.21 4.81
N LEU A 433 -4.86 -0.18 3.58
CA LEU A 433 -5.57 -1.22 2.83
C LEU A 433 -5.46 -2.56 3.56
N LEU A 434 -4.23 -2.90 3.99
CA LEU A 434 -3.94 -4.13 4.74
C LEU A 434 -4.64 -4.18 6.11
N PHE A 435 -4.71 -3.05 6.82
CA PHE A 435 -5.45 -2.95 8.09
C PHE A 435 -6.94 -3.20 7.89
N PHE A 436 -7.58 -2.54 6.91
CA PHE A 436 -9.02 -2.73 6.66
C PHE A 436 -9.37 -4.17 6.28
N TRP A 437 -8.51 -4.83 5.51
CA TRP A 437 -8.72 -6.24 5.18
C TRP A 437 -8.57 -7.15 6.42
N ASN A 438 -7.55 -6.92 7.27
CA ASN A 438 -7.41 -7.63 8.54
C ASN A 438 -8.62 -7.41 9.46
N ALA A 439 -9.11 -6.18 9.56
CA ALA A 439 -10.29 -5.84 10.36
C ALA A 439 -11.57 -6.49 9.83
N ALA A 440 -11.81 -6.45 8.50
CA ALA A 440 -12.94 -7.12 7.88
C ALA A 440 -12.92 -8.64 8.15
N THR A 441 -11.75 -9.26 8.03
CA THR A 441 -11.56 -10.70 8.28
C THR A 441 -11.85 -11.05 9.74
N PHE A 442 -11.25 -10.31 10.68
CA PHE A 442 -11.44 -10.54 12.11
C PHE A 442 -12.91 -10.41 12.51
N LEU A 443 -13.58 -9.33 12.08
CA LEU A 443 -14.98 -9.08 12.42
C LEU A 443 -15.92 -10.10 11.78
N LEU A 444 -15.67 -10.51 10.53
CA LEU A 444 -16.48 -11.53 9.87
C LEU A 444 -16.37 -12.88 10.57
N VAL A 445 -15.15 -13.31 10.92
CA VAL A 445 -14.95 -14.58 11.61
C VAL A 445 -15.60 -14.55 13.00
N ASP A 446 -15.46 -13.45 13.74
CA ASP A 446 -16.17 -13.30 15.02
C ASP A 446 -17.69 -13.31 14.83
N ALA A 447 -18.21 -12.68 13.78
CA ALA A 447 -19.65 -12.67 13.50
C ALA A 447 -20.26 -14.04 13.20
N ILE A 448 -19.47 -14.94 12.61
CA ILE A 448 -19.87 -16.31 12.30
C ILE A 448 -19.67 -17.22 13.51
N ALA A 449 -18.51 -17.14 14.16
CA ALA A 449 -18.08 -18.11 15.17
C ALA A 449 -18.27 -17.66 16.62
N GLN A 450 -18.63 -16.39 16.86
CA GLN A 450 -18.75 -15.78 18.20
C GLN A 450 -17.50 -15.97 19.06
N ASN A 451 -16.32 -15.95 18.45
CA ASN A 451 -15.07 -16.29 19.11
C ASN A 451 -13.89 -15.44 18.60
N TYR A 452 -13.46 -14.48 19.43
CA TYR A 452 -12.31 -13.62 19.14
C TYR A 452 -10.99 -14.37 18.98
N VAL A 453 -10.78 -15.49 19.67
CA VAL A 453 -9.55 -16.29 19.56
C VAL A 453 -9.47 -16.92 18.18
N LEU A 454 -10.58 -17.50 17.71
CA LEU A 454 -10.66 -18.06 16.36
C LEU A 454 -10.51 -16.96 15.30
N ALA A 455 -11.16 -15.80 15.51
CA ALA A 455 -11.03 -14.64 14.64
C ALA A 455 -9.59 -14.15 14.50
N ALA A 456 -8.85 -14.05 15.60
CA ALA A 456 -7.44 -13.68 15.57
C ALA A 456 -6.59 -14.73 14.84
N ALA A 457 -6.80 -16.02 15.14
CA ALA A 457 -6.04 -17.12 14.52
C ALA A 457 -6.24 -17.20 13.00
N ILE A 458 -7.49 -17.11 12.53
CA ILE A 458 -7.80 -17.12 11.10
C ILE A 458 -7.24 -15.86 10.43
N THR A 459 -7.41 -14.68 11.05
CA THR A 459 -6.88 -13.42 10.49
C THR A 459 -5.36 -13.46 10.35
N TYR A 460 -4.65 -13.94 11.37
CA TYR A 460 -3.20 -14.12 11.32
C TYR A 460 -2.79 -15.08 10.20
N THR A 461 -3.46 -16.23 10.11
CA THR A 461 -3.16 -17.28 9.12
C THR A 461 -3.37 -16.78 7.69
N LEU A 462 -4.52 -16.14 7.41
CA LEU A 462 -4.79 -15.59 6.09
C LEU A 462 -3.81 -14.47 5.73
N ASN A 463 -3.45 -13.60 6.68
CA ASN A 463 -2.42 -12.58 6.44
C ASN A 463 -1.06 -13.22 6.11
N ALA A 464 -0.65 -14.27 6.82
CA ALA A 464 0.60 -14.99 6.55
C ALA A 464 0.61 -15.61 5.14
N ILE A 465 -0.53 -16.16 4.69
CA ILE A 465 -0.70 -16.66 3.33
C ILE A 465 -0.53 -15.54 2.30
N PHE A 466 -1.17 -14.39 2.49
CA PHE A 466 -1.04 -13.26 1.55
C PHE A 466 0.38 -12.68 1.50
N VAL A 467 1.07 -12.62 2.64
CA VAL A 467 2.49 -12.23 2.69
C VAL A 467 3.34 -13.20 1.90
N SER A 468 3.16 -14.52 2.08
CA SER A 468 3.89 -15.54 1.34
C SER A 468 3.62 -15.49 -0.17
N ILE A 469 2.37 -15.28 -0.57
CA ILE A 469 1.98 -15.10 -1.97
C ILE A 469 2.66 -13.87 -2.56
N ARG A 470 2.60 -12.72 -1.88
CA ARG A 470 3.21 -11.47 -2.35
C ARG A 470 4.73 -11.59 -2.47
N ASP A 471 5.38 -12.20 -1.50
CA ASP A 471 6.82 -12.44 -1.49
C ASP A 471 7.23 -13.34 -2.67
N SER A 472 6.54 -14.46 -2.88
CA SER A 472 6.80 -15.37 -4.00
C SER A 472 6.65 -14.69 -5.36
N PHE A 473 5.56 -13.93 -5.57
CA PHE A 473 5.38 -13.16 -6.81
C PHE A 473 6.40 -12.04 -6.96
N GLY A 474 6.77 -11.39 -5.86
CA GLY A 474 7.79 -10.35 -5.78
C GLY A 474 9.17 -10.82 -6.21
N ARG A 475 9.67 -11.88 -5.57
CA ARG A 475 10.92 -12.56 -5.93
C ARG A 475 10.94 -13.00 -7.38
N ARG A 476 9.83 -13.56 -7.86
CA ARG A 476 9.67 -13.96 -9.27
C ARG A 476 9.73 -12.77 -10.23
N ASN A 477 9.08 -11.67 -9.90
CA ASN A 477 9.10 -10.46 -10.73
C ASN A 477 10.51 -9.85 -10.77
N LEU A 478 11.13 -9.68 -9.60
CA LEU A 478 12.47 -9.11 -9.48
C LEU A 478 13.48 -9.93 -10.27
N SER A 479 13.53 -11.24 -10.08
CA SER A 479 14.45 -12.12 -10.82
C SER A 479 14.19 -12.20 -12.31
N ARG A 480 12.95 -11.99 -12.77
CA ARG A 480 12.65 -11.98 -14.22
C ARG A 480 13.11 -10.68 -14.87
N LYS A 481 12.93 -9.55 -14.18
CA LYS A 481 13.16 -8.21 -14.72
C LYS A 481 14.58 -7.69 -14.48
N THR A 482 15.29 -8.34 -13.57
CA THR A 482 16.70 -8.08 -13.27
C THR A 482 17.54 -9.31 -13.63
N LEU A 483 18.85 -9.15 -13.81
CA LEU A 483 19.77 -10.26 -14.12
C LEU A 483 20.02 -11.20 -12.93
N ILE A 484 19.23 -11.08 -11.86
CA ILE A 484 19.55 -11.65 -10.55
C ILE A 484 18.79 -12.97 -10.41
N PRO A 485 19.50 -14.11 -10.26
CA PRO A 485 18.86 -15.39 -10.01
C PRO A 485 18.10 -15.38 -8.68
N ARG A 486 16.95 -16.08 -8.64
CA ARG A 486 16.10 -16.15 -7.45
C ARG A 486 16.81 -16.67 -6.21
N ASN A 487 17.83 -17.51 -6.37
CA ASN A 487 18.54 -18.13 -5.24
C ASN A 487 19.33 -17.12 -4.41
N PHE A 488 19.58 -15.91 -4.95
CA PHE A 488 20.22 -14.80 -4.25
C PHE A 488 19.22 -13.81 -3.65
N LEU A 489 17.92 -14.02 -3.85
CA LEU A 489 16.86 -13.19 -3.27
C LEU A 489 16.31 -13.92 -2.04
N ILE A 490 16.75 -13.49 -0.87
CA ILE A 490 16.41 -14.07 0.43
C ILE A 490 15.08 -13.50 0.93
#